data_AF-A0A1Y2W6F2-F1
#
_entry.id   AF-A0A1Y2W6F2-F1
#
_cell.length_a   1.000
_cell.length_b   1.000
_cell.length_c   1.000
_cell.angle_alpha   90.00
_cell.angle_beta   90.00
_cell.angle_gamma   90.00
#
_symmetry.space_group_name_H-M   'P 1'
#
loop_
_entity.id
_entity.type
_entity.pdbx_description
1 polymer ?
#
loop_
_entity_poly.entity_id
_entity_poly.type
_entity_poly.pdbx_seq_one_letter_code
_entity_poly.pdbx_strand_id
1 'polypeptide(L)'
;MGIARIRELPRDIFNIFLQIITMSYAGAYTYHTVNPIEIIERNQECGDEASRLKLIKALVSFRNIKSEELSFVTKAATLSGAAVIGVFSWPTTEQTVWAAKMLWNWSLFFSFFSLISSAHQRLLRHLPMSEPHGLEFNDAKLQLALNLFLQPPLNVLDLSVKPDLRRISSRMLWIWQCPMMLMSHSWVLFIVGYALHLLTPVFDPSQSKVSFKAAVVTVSGCALVVLNFVFCAAVCQERLKKASILNGSSTFTSFRNPLPLNSRTI
;
A
#
# COMPACT_ATOMS: atom_id res chain seq x y z
N MET A 1 41.36 3.84 8.23
CA MET A 1 40.50 4.33 7.12
C MET A 1 39.62 3.24 6.47
N GLY A 2 39.58 1.98 6.96
CA GLY A 2 38.84 0.87 6.32
C GLY A 2 37.45 0.53 6.88
N ILE A 3 37.09 1.02 8.08
CA ILE A 3 35.85 0.61 8.77
C ILE A 3 34.61 1.36 8.25
N ALA A 4 34.77 2.58 7.75
CA ALA A 4 33.66 3.35 7.16
C ALA A 4 33.14 2.72 5.87
N ARG A 5 34.02 2.21 5.00
CA ARG A 5 33.67 1.63 3.69
C ARG A 5 32.87 0.32 3.81
N ILE A 6 33.07 -0.45 4.88
CA ILE A 6 32.37 -1.73 5.12
C ILE A 6 30.91 -1.50 5.57
N ARG A 7 30.60 -0.34 6.16
CA ARG A 7 29.22 0.01 6.60
C ARG A 7 28.39 0.65 5.48
N GLU A 8 29.06 1.29 4.52
CA GLU A 8 28.44 1.91 3.33
C GLU A 8 28.04 0.85 2.31
N LEU A 9 28.86 -0.17 2.09
CA LEU A 9 28.61 -1.26 1.14
C LEU A 9 27.24 -1.96 1.30
N PRO A 10 26.80 -2.40 2.50
CA PRO A 10 25.48 -3.01 2.66
C PRO A 10 24.33 -2.01 2.47
N ARG A 11 24.56 -0.72 2.73
CA ARG A 11 23.57 0.34 2.50
C ARG A 11 23.42 0.62 1.01
N ASP A 12 24.53 0.67 0.28
CA ASP A 12 24.54 0.90 -1.16
C ASP A 12 23.95 -0.29 -1.93
N ILE A 13 24.30 -1.52 -1.55
CA ILE A 13 23.70 -2.74 -2.10
C ILE A 13 22.20 -2.77 -1.82
N PHE A 14 21.77 -2.41 -0.60
CA PHE A 14 20.37 -2.32 -0.25
C PHE A 14 19.62 -1.26 -1.06
N ASN A 15 20.23 -0.09 -1.28
CA ASN A 15 19.66 0.97 -2.09
C ASN A 15 19.55 0.56 -3.57
N ILE A 16 20.58 -0.07 -4.13
CA ILE A 16 20.55 -0.60 -5.51
C ILE A 16 19.49 -1.70 -5.64
N PHE A 17 19.41 -2.60 -4.66
CA PHE A 17 18.40 -3.65 -4.62
C PHE A 17 16.98 -3.07 -4.56
N LEU A 18 16.75 -2.08 -3.69
CA LEU A 18 15.49 -1.35 -3.64
C LEU A 18 15.20 -0.62 -4.94
N GLN A 19 16.20 -0.02 -5.57
CA GLN A 19 16.06 0.69 -6.82
C GLN A 19 15.67 -0.27 -7.95
N ILE A 20 16.26 -1.46 -8.02
CA ILE A 20 15.90 -2.52 -8.98
C ILE A 20 14.47 -3.01 -8.73
N ILE A 21 14.11 -3.30 -7.48
CA ILE A 21 12.78 -3.77 -7.09
C ILE A 21 11.71 -2.73 -7.39
N THR A 22 12.00 -1.46 -7.12
CA THR A 22 11.07 -0.35 -7.35
C THR A 22 11.08 0.12 -8.80
N MET A 23 12.11 -0.19 -9.60
CA MET A 23 12.27 0.30 -10.97
C MET A 23 11.05 0.00 -11.84
N SER A 24 10.47 -1.19 -11.70
CA SER A 24 9.32 -1.61 -12.51
C SER A 24 8.04 -0.82 -12.22
N TYR A 25 8.00 -0.05 -11.13
CA TYR A 25 6.83 0.76 -10.75
C TYR A 25 7.16 2.12 -10.12
N ALA A 26 8.41 2.61 -10.21
CA ALA A 26 8.88 3.81 -9.51
C ALA A 26 8.10 5.08 -9.91
N GLY A 27 7.81 5.23 -11.22
CA GLY A 27 7.00 6.33 -11.73
C GLY A 27 5.57 6.28 -11.20
N ALA A 28 4.96 5.09 -11.24
CA ALA A 28 3.60 4.87 -10.76
C ALA A 28 3.48 5.05 -9.23
N TYR A 29 4.50 4.62 -8.46
CA TYR A 29 4.60 4.87 -7.03
C TYR A 29 4.64 6.36 -6.70
N THR A 30 5.47 7.11 -7.43
CA THR A 30 5.62 8.56 -7.23
C THR A 30 4.32 9.29 -7.56
N TYR A 31 3.72 8.97 -8.71
CA TYR A 31 2.52 9.62 -9.21
C TYR A 31 1.26 9.29 -8.38
N HIS A 32 1.01 8.02 -8.08
CA HIS A 32 -0.23 7.61 -7.43
C HIS A 32 -0.18 7.66 -5.90
N THR A 33 1.01 7.65 -5.30
CA THR A 33 1.15 7.53 -3.85
C THR A 33 1.93 8.70 -3.24
N VAL A 34 3.17 8.96 -3.65
CA VAL A 34 4.01 9.99 -3.00
C VAL A 34 3.48 11.41 -3.22
N ASN A 35 3.30 11.83 -4.47
CA ASN A 35 2.89 13.20 -4.80
C ASN A 35 1.53 13.59 -4.18
N PRO A 36 0.47 12.75 -4.26
CA PRO A 36 -0.81 13.08 -3.64
C PRO A 36 -0.72 13.21 -2.11
N ILE A 37 0.11 12.38 -1.47
CA ILE A 37 0.30 12.42 -0.02
C ILE A 37 1.04 13.69 0.39
N GLU A 38 2.08 14.10 -0.33
CA GLU A 38 2.75 15.37 -0.08
C GLU A 38 1.81 16.57 -0.24
N ILE A 39 0.90 16.53 -1.23
CA ILE A 39 -0.12 17.57 -1.41
C ILE A 39 -1.07 17.60 -0.20
N ILE A 40 -1.47 16.46 0.33
CA ILE A 40 -2.30 16.39 1.54
C ILE A 40 -1.54 16.96 2.74
N GLU A 41 -0.26 16.61 2.92
CA GLU A 41 0.57 17.11 4.03
C GLU A 41 0.76 18.64 3.97
N ARG A 42 1.04 19.20 2.79
CA ARG A 42 1.23 20.65 2.62
C ARG A 42 -0.05 21.45 2.85
N ASN A 43 -1.21 20.87 2.52
CA ASN A 43 -2.52 21.55 2.68
C ASN A 43 -3.12 21.39 4.09
N GLN A 44 -2.40 20.82 5.06
CA GLN A 44 -2.81 20.82 6.48
C GLN A 44 -2.59 22.18 7.15
N GLU A 45 -1.81 23.06 6.52
CA GLU A 45 -1.48 24.38 7.06
C GLU A 45 -2.66 25.36 6.86
N CYS A 46 -2.94 26.09 7.95
CA CYS A 46 -3.93 27.17 8.10
C CYS A 46 -5.35 26.72 8.47
N GLY A 47 -5.81 27.22 9.63
CA GLY A 47 -7.20 27.13 10.11
C GLY A 47 -8.18 28.05 9.38
N ASP A 48 -7.93 28.31 8.09
CA ASP A 48 -8.81 29.11 7.23
C ASP A 48 -9.71 28.21 6.37
N GLU A 49 -10.91 28.69 6.07
CA GLU A 49 -11.94 27.95 5.35
C GLU A 49 -11.49 27.58 3.92
N ALA A 50 -10.68 28.45 3.31
CA ALA A 50 -10.08 28.22 2.00
C ALA A 50 -9.06 27.07 2.01
N SER A 51 -8.28 26.93 3.09
CA SER A 51 -7.33 25.80 3.27
C SER A 51 -8.07 24.49 3.51
N ARG A 52 -9.15 24.51 4.30
CA ARG A 52 -10.03 23.36 4.51
C ARG A 52 -10.58 22.82 3.19
N LEU A 53 -11.06 23.71 2.31
CA LEU A 53 -11.55 23.33 0.99
C LEU A 53 -10.44 22.71 0.11
N LYS A 54 -9.22 23.24 0.17
CA LYS A 54 -8.05 22.68 -0.55
C LYS A 54 -7.70 21.27 -0.04
N LEU A 55 -7.73 21.06 1.27
CA LEU A 55 -7.47 19.76 1.88
C LEU A 55 -8.52 18.72 1.47
N ILE A 56 -9.81 19.08 1.51
CA ILE A 56 -10.90 18.21 1.06
C ILE A 56 -10.72 17.85 -0.42
N LYS A 57 -10.41 18.85 -1.27
CA LYS A 57 -10.10 18.61 -2.69
C LYS A 57 -8.92 17.68 -2.90
N ALA A 58 -7.85 17.82 -2.10
CA ALA A 58 -6.69 16.93 -2.16
C ALA A 58 -7.04 15.48 -1.75
N LEU A 59 -7.86 15.30 -0.71
CA LEU A 59 -8.33 13.98 -0.27
C LEU A 59 -9.25 13.31 -1.32
N VAL A 60 -10.14 14.09 -1.94
CA VAL A 60 -10.98 13.63 -3.05
C VAL A 60 -10.12 13.22 -4.25
N SER A 61 -9.16 14.06 -4.63
CA SER A 61 -8.24 13.77 -5.73
C SER A 61 -7.44 12.49 -5.46
N PHE A 62 -6.88 12.33 -4.26
CA PHE A 62 -6.17 11.12 -3.85
C PHE A 62 -7.07 9.88 -3.94
N ARG A 63 -8.31 9.95 -3.45
CA ARG A 63 -9.27 8.84 -3.56
C ARG A 63 -9.52 8.45 -5.02
N ASN A 64 -9.72 9.42 -5.90
CA ASN A 64 -10.00 9.15 -7.31
C ASN A 64 -8.80 8.51 -8.02
N ILE A 65 -7.61 9.12 -7.87
CA ILE A 65 -6.35 8.58 -8.41
C ILE A 65 -6.12 7.15 -7.92
N LYS A 66 -6.36 6.90 -6.63
CA LYS A 66 -6.15 5.58 -6.05
C LYS A 66 -7.20 4.56 -6.50
N SER A 67 -8.44 4.98 -6.69
CA SER A 67 -9.50 4.12 -7.23
C SER A 67 -9.21 3.71 -8.67
N GLU A 68 -8.70 4.63 -9.49
CA GLU A 68 -8.27 4.34 -10.87
C GLU A 68 -7.09 3.35 -10.88
N GLU A 69 -6.10 3.58 -10.03
CA GLU A 69 -4.97 2.67 -9.83
C GLU A 69 -5.46 1.27 -9.46
N LEU A 70 -6.31 1.13 -8.45
CA LEU A 70 -6.81 -0.17 -8.00
C LEU A 70 -7.61 -0.89 -9.09
N SER A 71 -8.39 -0.15 -9.89
CA SER A 71 -9.12 -0.71 -11.03
C SER A 71 -8.14 -1.28 -12.07
N PHE A 72 -7.10 -0.51 -12.40
CA PHE A 72 -6.03 -0.97 -13.29
C PHE A 72 -5.29 -2.18 -12.74
N VAL A 73 -4.83 -2.12 -11.49
CA VAL A 73 -4.11 -3.20 -10.79
C VAL A 73 -4.94 -4.47 -10.77
N THR A 74 -6.24 -4.39 -10.47
CA THR A 74 -7.13 -5.56 -10.44
C THR A 74 -7.24 -6.22 -11.81
N LYS A 75 -7.45 -5.43 -12.88
CA LYS A 75 -7.50 -5.94 -14.25
C LYS A 75 -6.18 -6.59 -14.66
N ALA A 76 -5.06 -5.90 -14.42
CA ALA A 76 -3.73 -6.37 -14.79
C ALA A 76 -3.31 -7.63 -14.00
N ALA A 77 -3.58 -7.67 -12.69
CA ALA A 77 -3.30 -8.82 -11.85
C ALA A 77 -4.15 -10.03 -12.27
N THR A 78 -5.45 -9.83 -12.54
CA THR A 78 -6.34 -10.90 -13.03
C THR A 78 -5.83 -11.48 -14.35
N LEU A 79 -5.43 -10.62 -15.29
CA LEU A 79 -4.85 -11.05 -16.56
C LEU A 79 -3.54 -11.83 -16.35
N SER A 80 -2.65 -11.37 -15.47
CA SER A 80 -1.40 -12.09 -15.17
C SER A 80 -1.66 -13.47 -14.56
N GLY A 81 -2.61 -13.58 -13.61
CA GLY A 81 -2.98 -14.85 -13.01
C GLY A 81 -3.59 -15.81 -14.03
N ALA A 82 -4.47 -15.31 -14.89
CA ALA A 82 -5.06 -16.10 -15.98
C ALA A 82 -3.99 -16.58 -16.98
N ALA A 83 -3.02 -15.73 -17.33
CA ALA A 83 -1.92 -16.10 -18.21
C ALA A 83 -1.05 -17.22 -17.60
N VAL A 84 -0.70 -17.13 -16.31
CA VAL A 84 0.05 -18.17 -15.61
C VAL A 84 -0.73 -19.49 -15.56
N ILE A 85 -2.02 -19.46 -15.23
CA ILE A 85 -2.88 -20.65 -15.22
C ILE A 85 -2.94 -21.27 -16.62
N GLY A 86 -3.02 -20.44 -17.66
CA GLY A 86 -2.96 -20.88 -19.06
C GLY A 86 -1.65 -21.60 -19.38
N VAL A 87 -0.51 -21.06 -18.94
CA VAL A 87 0.80 -21.71 -19.13
C VAL A 87 0.86 -23.06 -18.41
N PHE A 88 0.31 -23.20 -17.21
CA PHE A 88 0.27 -24.48 -16.49
C PHE A 88 -0.54 -25.57 -17.21
N SER A 89 -1.40 -25.21 -18.16
CA SER A 89 -2.11 -26.19 -18.99
C SER A 89 -1.26 -26.79 -20.12
N TRP A 90 -0.09 -26.23 -20.43
CA TRP A 90 0.71 -26.71 -21.55
C TRP A 90 1.47 -27.99 -21.20
N PRO A 91 1.44 -29.01 -22.07
CA PRO A 91 2.15 -30.27 -21.83
C PRO A 91 3.67 -30.11 -21.83
N THR A 92 4.19 -29.06 -22.50
CA THR A 92 5.62 -28.74 -22.56
C THR A 92 6.17 -28.17 -21.25
N THR A 93 5.32 -27.80 -20.29
CA THR A 93 5.78 -27.29 -18.99
C THR A 93 6.55 -28.33 -18.19
N GLU A 94 6.25 -29.62 -18.35
CA GLU A 94 6.93 -30.69 -17.63
C GLU A 94 8.44 -30.74 -17.92
N GLN A 95 8.81 -30.45 -19.17
CA GLN A 95 10.20 -30.46 -19.65
C GLN A 95 10.95 -29.15 -19.39
N THR A 96 10.23 -28.13 -18.92
CA THR A 96 10.80 -26.79 -18.69
C THR A 96 11.70 -26.76 -17.46
N VAL A 97 12.72 -25.90 -17.49
CA VAL A 97 13.62 -25.61 -16.37
C VAL A 97 12.85 -25.31 -15.08
N TRP A 98 13.30 -25.88 -13.97
CA TRP A 98 12.67 -25.71 -12.64
C TRP A 98 12.50 -24.23 -12.25
N ALA A 99 13.44 -23.37 -12.64
CA ALA A 99 13.41 -21.94 -12.35
C ALA A 99 12.20 -21.25 -13.01
N ALA A 100 11.84 -21.62 -14.24
CA ALA A 100 10.64 -21.06 -14.89
C ALA A 100 9.37 -21.47 -14.15
N LYS A 101 9.27 -22.75 -13.74
CA LYS A 101 8.16 -23.26 -12.92
C LYS A 101 8.04 -22.48 -11.61
N MET A 102 9.16 -22.22 -10.94
CA MET A 102 9.22 -21.41 -9.72
C MET A 102 8.75 -19.97 -9.96
N LEU A 103 9.24 -19.31 -11.01
CA LEU A 103 8.88 -17.93 -11.34
C LEU A 103 7.40 -17.79 -11.67
N TRP A 104 6.81 -18.74 -12.41
CA TRP A 104 5.38 -18.77 -12.67
C TRP A 104 4.56 -18.98 -11.40
N ASN A 105 4.98 -19.88 -10.51
CA ASN A 105 4.32 -20.04 -9.21
C ASN A 105 4.36 -18.74 -8.40
N TRP A 106 5.52 -18.08 -8.31
CA TRP A 106 5.58 -16.78 -7.65
C TRP A 106 4.69 -15.76 -8.33
N SER A 107 4.75 -15.62 -9.66
CA SER A 107 3.88 -14.73 -10.43
C SER A 107 2.40 -14.93 -10.06
N LEU A 108 1.93 -16.18 -10.01
CA LEU A 108 0.56 -16.50 -9.60
C LEU A 108 0.26 -16.01 -8.18
N PHE A 109 1.13 -16.30 -7.21
CA PHE A 109 0.95 -15.83 -5.83
C PHE A 109 0.95 -14.30 -5.75
N PHE A 110 1.88 -13.62 -6.41
CA PHE A 110 1.93 -12.17 -6.49
C PHE A 110 0.64 -11.59 -7.08
N SER A 111 0.08 -12.21 -8.12
CA SER A 111 -1.20 -11.80 -8.72
C SER A 111 -2.38 -11.90 -7.75
N PHE A 112 -2.53 -13.03 -7.04
CA PHE A 112 -3.62 -13.22 -6.07
C PHE A 112 -3.48 -12.29 -4.87
N PHE A 113 -2.26 -12.14 -4.35
CA PHE A 113 -2.03 -11.24 -3.23
C PHE A 113 -2.14 -9.76 -3.61
N SER A 114 -1.91 -9.40 -4.87
CA SER A 114 -2.26 -8.07 -5.38
C SER A 114 -3.77 -7.81 -5.31
N LEU A 115 -4.60 -8.76 -5.77
CA LEU A 115 -6.07 -8.69 -5.69
C LEU A 115 -6.56 -8.62 -4.24
N ILE A 116 -6.01 -9.46 -3.36
CA ILE A 116 -6.36 -9.47 -1.95
C ILE A 116 -5.92 -8.15 -1.27
N SER A 117 -4.73 -7.65 -1.58
CA SER A 117 -4.23 -6.38 -1.02
C SER A 117 -5.03 -5.18 -1.51
N SER A 118 -5.57 -5.22 -2.73
CA SER A 118 -6.53 -4.23 -3.22
C SER A 118 -7.76 -4.13 -2.32
N ALA A 119 -8.28 -5.27 -1.83
CA ALA A 119 -9.39 -5.28 -0.89
C ALA A 119 -9.06 -4.63 0.47
N HIS A 120 -7.80 -4.66 0.91
CA HIS A 120 -7.36 -3.96 2.12
C HIS A 120 -7.37 -2.44 1.99
N GLN A 121 -7.42 -1.88 0.77
CA GLN A 121 -7.56 -0.44 0.55
C GLN A 121 -8.99 0.08 0.80
N ARG A 122 -9.85 -0.70 1.47
CA ARG A 122 -11.16 -0.25 1.98
C ARG A 122 -11.10 1.02 2.84
N LEU A 123 -9.94 1.39 3.38
CA LEU A 123 -9.77 2.68 4.05
C LEU A 123 -10.20 3.86 3.17
N LEU A 124 -10.06 3.77 1.85
CA LEU A 124 -10.52 4.78 0.88
C LEU A 124 -12.00 5.13 1.01
N ARG A 125 -12.84 4.23 1.55
CA ARG A 125 -14.27 4.50 1.79
C ARG A 125 -14.51 5.61 2.82
N HIS A 126 -13.54 5.87 3.70
CA HIS A 126 -13.65 6.93 4.71
C HIS A 126 -13.21 8.30 4.18
N LEU A 127 -12.68 8.37 2.95
CA LEU A 127 -12.33 9.64 2.30
C LEU A 127 -13.57 10.28 1.66
N PRO A 128 -13.61 11.61 1.53
CA PRO A 128 -14.68 12.31 0.84
C PRO A 128 -14.82 11.82 -0.62
N MET A 129 -16.05 11.83 -1.14
CA MET A 129 -16.36 11.54 -2.55
C MET A 129 -16.63 12.86 -3.29
N SER A 130 -16.34 12.90 -4.59
CA SER A 130 -16.74 14.02 -5.46
C SER A 130 -18.26 14.04 -5.63
N GLU A 131 -19.00 14.62 -4.68
CA GLU A 131 -20.42 14.95 -4.85
C GLU A 131 -20.55 16.37 -5.44
N PRO A 132 -21.49 16.62 -6.38
CA PRO A 132 -21.68 17.94 -7.01
C PRO A 132 -22.24 19.00 -6.04
N HIS A 133 -22.82 18.57 -4.92
CA HIS A 133 -23.34 19.46 -3.88
C HIS A 133 -22.49 19.24 -2.63
N GLY A 134 -21.73 20.27 -2.26
CA GLY A 134 -20.85 20.28 -1.09
C GLY A 134 -21.62 20.10 0.22
N LEU A 135 -22.10 18.89 0.49
CA LEU A 135 -22.55 18.51 1.81
C LEU A 135 -21.33 18.50 2.72
N GLU A 136 -21.31 19.50 3.59
CA GLU A 136 -20.43 19.70 4.73
C GLU A 136 -19.74 18.41 5.17
N PHE A 137 -18.50 18.22 4.70
CA PHE A 137 -17.62 17.21 5.27
C PHE A 137 -17.27 17.72 6.67
N ASN A 138 -18.10 17.31 7.64
CA ASN A 138 -18.00 17.73 9.04
C ASN A 138 -16.56 17.57 9.53
N ASP A 139 -16.05 18.55 10.27
CA ASP A 139 -14.69 18.56 10.80
C ASP A 139 -14.37 17.28 11.59
N ALA A 140 -15.36 16.69 12.26
CA ALA A 140 -15.19 15.38 12.91
C ALA A 140 -14.85 14.25 11.93
N LYS A 141 -15.50 14.22 10.75
CA LYS A 141 -15.22 13.25 9.68
C LYS A 141 -13.89 13.53 8.99
N LEU A 142 -13.55 14.80 8.80
CA LEU A 142 -12.25 15.24 8.28
C LEU A 142 -11.10 14.81 9.20
N GLN A 143 -11.24 15.08 10.50
CA GLN A 143 -10.25 14.69 11.49
C GLN A 143 -10.12 13.16 11.60
N LEU A 144 -11.24 12.43 11.53
CA LEU A 144 -11.25 10.97 11.50
C LEU A 144 -10.53 10.42 10.27
N ALA A 145 -10.81 10.96 9.08
CA ALA A 145 -10.11 10.59 7.86
C ALA A 145 -8.61 10.90 7.98
N LEU A 146 -8.22 12.08 8.44
CA LEU A 146 -6.81 12.41 8.63
C LEU A 146 -6.12 11.51 9.66
N ASN A 147 -6.79 11.11 10.75
CA ASN A 147 -6.24 10.19 11.76
C ASN A 147 -6.14 8.73 11.26
N LEU A 148 -7.00 8.35 10.32
CA LEU A 148 -6.96 7.05 9.65
C LEU A 148 -5.82 6.98 8.63
N PHE A 149 -5.55 8.08 7.93
CA PHE A 149 -4.62 8.14 6.79
C PHE A 149 -3.21 8.64 7.16
N LEU A 150 -3.10 9.56 8.12
CA LEU A 150 -1.83 10.13 8.59
C LEU A 150 -1.56 9.66 10.03
N GLN A 151 -0.32 9.83 10.50
CA GLN A 151 -0.03 9.58 11.90
C GLN A 151 -0.78 10.62 12.77
N PRO A 152 -1.43 10.19 13.86
CA PRO A 152 -1.99 11.13 14.82
C PRO A 152 -0.84 11.98 15.39
N PRO A 153 -1.05 13.29 15.60
CA PRO A 153 -0.02 14.19 16.10
C PRO A 153 0.40 13.71 17.49
N LEU A 154 1.70 13.56 17.71
CA LEU A 154 2.25 12.99 18.95
C LEU A 154 2.00 13.89 20.19
N ASN A 155 1.71 15.17 19.97
CA ASN A 155 1.69 16.20 21.01
C ASN A 155 0.26 16.70 21.30
N VAL A 156 -0.62 15.82 21.77
CA VAL A 156 -1.95 16.25 22.28
C VAL A 156 -1.85 16.80 23.71
N LEU A 157 -0.69 16.67 24.38
CA LEU A 157 -0.50 17.05 25.78
C LEU A 157 0.23 18.37 26.03
N ASP A 158 0.77 19.02 25.00
CA ASP A 158 1.59 20.23 25.17
C ASP A 158 0.95 21.43 24.46
N LEU A 159 0.11 22.15 25.18
CA LEU A 159 -0.73 23.27 24.72
C LEU A 159 0.08 24.50 24.21
N SER A 160 1.41 24.47 24.27
CA SER A 160 2.28 25.61 23.95
C SER A 160 3.03 25.49 22.61
N VAL A 161 2.97 24.35 21.92
CA VAL A 161 3.73 24.11 20.68
C VAL A 161 2.76 24.05 19.49
N LYS A 162 3.09 24.74 18.39
CA LYS A 162 2.34 24.64 17.12
C LYS A 162 1.98 23.17 16.85
N PRO A 163 0.71 22.86 16.48
CA PRO A 163 0.31 21.48 16.24
C PRO A 163 1.26 20.88 15.20
N ASP A 164 1.99 19.85 15.62
CA ASP A 164 2.94 19.16 14.76
C ASP A 164 2.19 18.62 13.54
N LEU A 165 2.67 18.96 12.34
CA LEU A 165 2.06 18.53 11.08
C LEU A 165 1.94 17.00 11.07
N ARG A 166 0.76 16.48 10.70
CA ARG A 166 0.57 15.03 10.62
C ARG A 166 1.33 14.53 9.42
N ARG A 167 2.29 13.63 9.65
CA ARG A 167 3.07 12.98 8.59
C ARG A 167 2.54 11.59 8.29
N ILE A 168 2.70 11.14 7.05
CA ILE A 168 2.39 9.77 6.69
C ILE A 168 3.40 8.81 7.34
N SER A 169 2.90 7.67 7.83
CA SER A 169 3.77 6.60 8.29
C SER A 169 4.35 5.84 7.10
N SER A 170 5.64 5.48 7.13
CA SER A 170 6.25 4.57 6.15
C SER A 170 5.49 3.23 6.04
N ARG A 171 4.88 2.76 7.14
CA ARG A 171 4.02 1.57 7.13
C ARG A 171 2.74 1.76 6.30
N MET A 172 2.19 2.97 6.33
CA MET A 172 1.01 3.33 5.53
C MET A 172 1.37 3.43 4.06
N LEU A 173 2.52 4.06 3.77
CA LEU A 173 3.06 4.16 2.42
C LEU A 173 3.26 2.78 1.79
N TRP A 174 3.76 1.82 2.57
CA TRP A 174 3.88 0.41 2.17
C TRP A 174 2.52 -0.22 1.80
N ILE A 175 1.49 -0.02 2.62
CA ILE A 175 0.13 -0.54 2.34
C ILE A 175 -0.43 0.06 1.05
N TRP A 176 -0.21 1.36 0.84
CA TRP A 176 -0.70 2.04 -0.36
C TRP A 176 -0.02 1.52 -1.63
N GLN A 177 1.28 1.27 -1.61
CA GLN A 177 1.99 0.75 -2.80
C GLN A 177 1.83 -0.76 -3.01
N CYS A 178 1.46 -1.52 -1.96
CA CYS A 178 1.51 -2.98 -1.97
C CYS A 178 0.78 -3.64 -3.16
N PRO A 179 -0.47 -3.29 -3.52
CA PRO A 179 -1.17 -3.93 -4.64
C PRO A 179 -0.47 -3.72 -5.99
N MET A 180 0.01 -2.51 -6.25
CA MET A 180 0.74 -2.15 -7.47
C MET A 180 2.09 -2.85 -7.54
N MET A 181 2.85 -2.85 -6.45
CA MET A 181 4.13 -3.54 -6.35
C MET A 181 3.96 -5.03 -6.67
N LEU A 182 3.00 -5.70 -6.02
CA LEU A 182 2.76 -7.12 -6.23
C LEU A 182 2.31 -7.43 -7.67
N MET A 183 1.45 -6.58 -8.26
CA MET A 183 1.00 -6.73 -9.65
C MET A 183 2.16 -6.55 -10.64
N SER A 184 3.01 -5.55 -10.46
CA SER A 184 4.17 -5.31 -11.31
C SER A 184 5.15 -6.48 -11.27
N HIS A 185 5.46 -6.98 -10.07
CA HIS A 185 6.32 -8.16 -9.89
C HIS A 185 5.73 -9.42 -10.51
N SER A 186 4.40 -9.59 -10.43
CA SER A 186 3.71 -10.70 -11.10
C SER A 186 4.04 -10.76 -12.59
N TRP A 187 3.95 -9.61 -13.29
CA TRP A 187 4.25 -9.52 -14.71
C TRP A 187 5.73 -9.75 -15.03
N VAL A 188 6.64 -9.16 -14.26
CA VAL A 188 8.08 -9.37 -14.46
C VAL A 188 8.44 -10.85 -14.30
N LEU A 189 7.98 -11.50 -13.24
CA LEU A 189 8.23 -12.91 -12.98
C LEU A 189 7.60 -13.80 -14.07
N PHE A 190 6.40 -13.46 -14.55
CA PHE A 190 5.77 -14.16 -15.66
C PHE A 190 6.62 -14.09 -16.94
N ILE A 191 7.04 -12.89 -17.34
CA ILE A 191 7.82 -12.67 -18.57
C ILE A 191 9.18 -13.37 -18.47
N VAL A 192 9.86 -13.28 -17.32
CA VAL A 192 11.15 -13.98 -17.14
C VAL A 192 10.95 -15.49 -17.16
N GLY A 193 9.91 -16.02 -16.51
CA GLY A 193 9.58 -17.45 -16.59
C GLY A 193 9.26 -17.89 -18.02
N TYR A 194 8.55 -17.05 -18.77
CA TYR A 194 8.23 -17.29 -20.18
C TYR A 194 9.47 -17.29 -21.06
N ALA A 195 10.39 -16.34 -20.86
CA ALA A 195 11.67 -16.31 -21.57
C ALA A 195 12.51 -17.56 -21.28
N LEU A 196 12.57 -17.99 -20.01
CA LEU A 196 13.24 -19.25 -19.64
C LEU A 196 12.59 -20.47 -20.28
N HIS A 197 11.26 -20.46 -20.44
CA HIS A 197 10.56 -21.52 -21.17
C HIS A 197 10.95 -21.57 -22.64
N LEU A 198 11.02 -20.43 -23.34
CA LEU A 198 11.50 -20.37 -24.72
C LEU A 198 12.96 -20.81 -24.87
N LEU A 199 13.77 -20.56 -23.84
CA LEU A 199 15.18 -20.95 -23.78
C LEU A 199 15.40 -22.38 -23.27
N THR A 200 14.34 -23.13 -22.93
CA THR A 200 14.43 -24.55 -22.53
C THR A 200 15.36 -25.40 -23.41
N PRO A 201 15.35 -25.33 -24.76
CA PRO A 201 16.25 -26.14 -25.58
C PRO A 201 17.74 -25.82 -25.42
N VAL A 202 18.09 -24.67 -24.83
CA VAL A 202 19.48 -24.26 -24.56
C VAL A 202 19.98 -24.85 -23.25
N PHE A 203 19.08 -25.24 -22.34
CA PHE A 203 19.42 -25.75 -21.02
C PHE A 203 19.54 -27.27 -20.99
N ASP A 204 20.40 -27.76 -20.10
CA ASP A 204 20.52 -29.20 -19.87
C ASP A 204 19.19 -29.80 -19.41
N PRO A 205 18.77 -30.96 -19.96
CA PRO A 205 17.55 -31.64 -19.55
C PRO A 205 17.50 -31.98 -18.04
N SER A 206 18.65 -32.07 -17.37
CA SER A 206 18.76 -32.29 -15.92
C SER A 206 18.15 -31.15 -15.10
N GLN A 207 18.09 -29.93 -15.64
CA GLN A 207 17.49 -28.75 -15.01
C GLN A 207 15.96 -28.76 -15.01
N SER A 208 15.32 -29.70 -15.71
CA SER A 208 13.86 -29.89 -15.66
C SER A 208 13.40 -30.58 -14.36
N LYS A 209 14.30 -31.33 -13.70
CA LYS A 209 14.01 -32.06 -12.46
C LYS A 209 13.92 -31.10 -11.28
N VAL A 210 12.79 -31.15 -10.57
CA VAL A 210 12.57 -30.35 -9.36
C VAL A 210 13.43 -30.91 -8.23
N SER A 211 14.49 -30.19 -7.88
CA SER A 211 15.31 -30.49 -6.69
C SER A 211 14.60 -30.04 -5.42
N PHE A 212 14.91 -30.68 -4.28
CA PHE A 212 14.53 -30.19 -2.95
C PHE A 212 14.84 -28.70 -2.77
N LYS A 213 15.97 -28.23 -3.29
CA LYS A 213 16.36 -26.80 -3.24
C LYS A 213 15.35 -25.90 -3.96
N ALA A 214 14.83 -26.33 -5.12
CA ALA A 214 13.84 -25.58 -5.89
C ALA A 214 12.49 -25.50 -5.15
N ALA A 215 12.08 -26.58 -4.48
CA ALA A 215 10.88 -26.60 -3.65
C ALA A 215 11.00 -25.62 -2.46
N VAL A 216 12.13 -25.64 -1.76
CA VAL A 216 12.40 -24.72 -0.64
C VAL A 216 12.34 -23.26 -1.10
N VAL A 217 12.97 -22.92 -2.23
CA VAL A 217 12.93 -21.55 -2.76
C VAL A 217 11.50 -21.15 -3.11
N THR A 218 10.76 -22.01 -3.81
CA THR A 218 9.35 -21.74 -4.17
C THR A 218 8.51 -21.44 -2.92
N VAL A 219 8.56 -22.33 -1.93
CA VAL A 219 7.80 -22.19 -0.67
C VAL A 219 8.24 -20.95 0.11
N SER A 220 9.53 -20.65 0.16
CA SER A 220 10.04 -19.45 0.85
C SER A 220 9.48 -18.16 0.25
N GLY A 221 9.39 -18.05 -1.08
CA GLY A 221 8.79 -16.90 -1.74
C GLY A 221 7.29 -16.79 -1.43
N CYS A 222 6.55 -17.89 -1.47
CA CYS A 222 5.14 -17.91 -1.09
C CYS A 222 4.94 -17.46 0.38
N ALA A 223 5.79 -17.95 1.29
CA ALA A 223 5.75 -17.55 2.70
C ALA A 223 6.01 -16.06 2.89
N LEU A 224 6.95 -15.45 2.16
CA LEU A 224 7.21 -14.01 2.23
C LEU A 224 5.99 -13.19 1.79
N VAL A 225 5.28 -13.62 0.74
CA VAL A 225 4.07 -12.95 0.27
C VAL A 225 2.94 -13.05 1.32
N VAL A 226 2.79 -14.22 1.96
CA VAL A 226 1.82 -14.42 3.06
C VAL A 226 2.16 -13.53 4.25
N LEU A 227 3.43 -13.47 4.65
CA LEU A 227 3.88 -12.59 5.74
C LEU A 227 3.60 -11.12 5.44
N ASN A 228 3.86 -10.68 4.22
CA ASN A 228 3.53 -9.32 3.77
C ASN A 228 2.02 -9.04 3.88
N PHE A 229 1.18 -10.00 3.52
CA PHE A 229 -0.27 -9.88 3.69
C PHE A 229 -0.68 -9.76 5.16
N VAL A 230 -0.16 -10.62 6.04
CA VAL A 230 -0.45 -10.58 7.47
C VAL A 230 -0.03 -9.23 8.06
N PHE A 231 1.14 -8.72 7.65
CA PHE A 231 1.61 -7.39 8.03
C PHE A 231 0.64 -6.28 7.60
N CYS A 232 0.24 -6.26 6.32
CA CYS A 232 -0.71 -5.27 5.80
C CYS A 232 -2.06 -5.34 6.52
N ALA A 233 -2.57 -6.54 6.79
CA ALA A 233 -3.80 -6.77 7.52
C ALA A 233 -3.71 -6.26 8.97
N ALA A 234 -2.61 -6.56 9.66
CA ALA A 234 -2.38 -6.14 11.05
C ALA A 234 -2.32 -4.62 11.19
N VAL A 235 -1.61 -3.93 10.29
CA VAL A 235 -1.54 -2.45 10.32
C VAL A 235 -2.91 -1.82 10.00
N CYS A 236 -3.65 -2.38 9.04
CA CYS A 236 -5.01 -1.92 8.73
C CYS A 236 -5.95 -2.05 9.94
N GLN A 237 -5.92 -3.20 10.62
CA GLN A 237 -6.67 -3.48 11.85
C GLN A 237 -6.29 -2.50 12.98
N GLU A 238 -4.99 -2.26 13.18
CA GLU A 238 -4.51 -1.32 14.20
C GLU A 238 -5.05 0.10 13.96
N ARG A 239 -5.10 0.54 12.70
CA ARG A 239 -5.60 1.87 12.32
C ARG A 239 -7.10 2.00 12.51
N LEU A 240 -7.87 1.00 12.10
CA LEU A 240 -9.32 0.99 12.30
C LEU A 240 -9.67 0.98 13.80
N LYS A 241 -8.94 0.21 14.62
CA LYS A 241 -9.13 0.19 16.08
C LYS A 241 -8.79 1.53 16.73
N LYS A 242 -7.69 2.18 16.32
CA LYS A 242 -7.34 3.52 16.81
C LYS A 242 -8.39 4.56 16.46
N ALA A 243 -8.93 4.50 15.24
CA ALA A 243 -9.98 5.41 14.79
C ALA A 243 -11.31 5.22 15.53
N SER A 244 -11.70 3.97 15.83
CA SER A 244 -12.93 3.71 16.60
C SER A 244 -12.84 4.21 18.04
N ILE A 245 -11.68 4.06 18.68
CA ILE A 245 -11.43 4.58 20.05
C ILE A 245 -11.53 6.11 20.07
N LEU A 246 -10.93 6.79 19.09
CA LEU A 246 -11.01 8.25 18.97
C LEU A 246 -12.44 8.72 18.76
N ASN A 247 -13.21 8.03 17.90
CA ASN A 247 -14.61 8.35 17.67
C ASN A 247 -15.49 8.16 18.92
N GLY A 248 -15.27 7.08 19.69
CA GLY A 248 -15.97 6.83 20.95
C GLY A 248 -15.64 7.84 22.06
N SER A 249 -14.42 8.37 22.06
CA SER A 249 -13.98 9.39 23.03
C SER A 249 -14.64 10.75 22.76
N SER A 250 -14.80 11.14 21.49
CA SER A 250 -15.52 12.36 21.09
C SER A 250 -16.99 12.37 21.53
N THR A 251 -17.66 11.21 21.50
CA THR A 251 -19.05 11.07 21.98
C THR A 251 -19.16 11.28 23.49
N PHE A 252 -18.14 10.88 24.26
CA PHE A 252 -18.13 11.05 25.72
C PHE A 252 -17.84 12.49 26.14
N THR A 253 -17.03 13.23 25.38
CA THR A 253 -16.83 14.68 25.61
C THR A 253 -18.05 15.52 25.26
N SER A 254 -18.87 15.12 24.28
CA SER A 254 -20.13 15.82 23.96
C SER A 254 -21.18 15.72 25.07
N PHE A 255 -21.10 14.73 25.95
CA PHE A 255 -21.99 14.58 27.12
C PHE A 255 -21.51 15.33 28.35
N ARG A 256 -20.34 15.98 28.30
CA ARG A 256 -19.72 16.65 29.46
C ARG A 256 -19.78 18.18 29.43
N ASN A 257 -20.49 18.76 28.47
CA ASN A 257 -20.85 20.19 28.52
C ASN A 257 -22.21 20.30 29.22
N PRO A 258 -22.27 20.67 30.52
CA PRO A 258 -23.53 21.09 31.10
C PRO A 258 -23.99 22.36 30.36
N LEU A 259 -25.27 22.35 29.96
CA LEU A 259 -25.98 23.54 29.48
C LEU A 259 -25.65 24.74 30.38
N PRO A 260 -25.34 25.93 29.83
CA PRO A 260 -25.23 27.12 30.65
C PRO A 260 -26.61 27.37 31.28
N LEU A 261 -26.70 27.19 32.60
CA LEU A 261 -27.83 27.66 33.39
C LEU A 261 -27.89 29.17 33.18
N ASN A 262 -28.90 29.61 32.44
CA ASN A 262 -29.22 31.01 32.25
C ASN A 262 -29.78 31.55 33.57
N SER A 263 -28.91 32.02 34.45
CA SER A 263 -29.28 32.76 35.66
C SER A 263 -29.13 34.26 35.41
N ARG A 264 -30.22 34.89 34.97
CA ARG A 264 -30.61 36.32 35.05
C ARG A 264 -32.02 36.34 34.45
N THR A 265 -33.09 36.76 35.14
CA THR A 265 -33.28 38.12 35.65
C THR A 265 -34.38 38.12 36.71
N ILE A 266 -34.21 39.06 37.65
CA ILE A 266 -35.19 39.61 38.60
C ILE A 266 -36.45 40.08 37.88
#